data_AF-K1PXS4-F1
#
_entry.id   AF-K1PXS4-F1
#
_cell.length_a   1.000
_cell.length_b   1.000
_cell.length_c   1.000
_cell.angle_alpha   90.00
_cell.angle_beta   90.00
_cell.angle_gamma   90.00
#
_symmetry.space_group_name_H-M   'P 1'
#
loop_
_entity.id
_entity.type
_entity.pdbx_description
1 polymer ?
#
loop_
_entity_poly.entity_id
_entity_poly.type
_entity_poly.pdbx_seq_one_letter_code
_entity_poly.pdbx_strand_id
1 'polypeptide(L)'
;MRSGDIPRATSIQSAATALDAKKIGKLIIPSPSFTEKRIAIMTEILEAKADQIPEFSDLLKKHKKSVFVETTYDDFWASGLDKEATIHTRASAWPGTNKLGIIMSEIAGRLRRSAGRSHSASGPKTSRPGDHKS
;
A
#
# COMPACT_ATOMS: atom_id res chain seq x y z
N MET A 1 17.85 4.31 -1.04
CA MET A 1 19.01 4.94 -0.35
C MET A 1 19.34 4.06 0.84
N ARG A 2 20.37 3.21 0.73
CA ARG A 2 20.93 2.46 1.88
C ARG A 2 21.60 3.51 2.78
N SER A 3 21.43 3.46 4.08
CA SER A 3 21.98 4.43 5.06
C SER A 3 23.51 4.40 5.17
N GLY A 4 24.22 4.02 4.10
CA GLY A 4 25.66 3.74 4.08
C GLY A 4 26.03 2.35 4.60
N ASP A 5 25.15 1.69 5.36
CA ASP A 5 25.39 0.37 5.94
C ASP A 5 25.10 -0.77 4.95
N ILE A 6 25.99 -0.93 3.98
CA ILE A 6 25.89 -1.96 2.95
C ILE A 6 25.92 -3.38 3.56
N PRO A 7 26.81 -3.71 4.51
CA PRO A 7 26.83 -5.06 5.11
C PRO A 7 25.52 -5.46 5.76
N ARG A 8 24.89 -4.58 6.56
CA ARG A 8 23.59 -4.88 7.18
C ARG A 8 22.47 -4.94 6.14
N ALA A 9 22.50 -4.08 5.12
CA ALA A 9 21.52 -4.13 4.03
C ALA A 9 21.58 -5.48 3.29
N THR A 10 22.79 -5.98 2.98
CA THR A 10 22.98 -7.29 2.37
C THR A 10 22.48 -8.40 3.30
N SER A 11 22.78 -8.31 4.59
CA SER A 11 22.36 -9.31 5.58
C SER A 11 20.83 -9.37 5.74
N ILE A 12 20.14 -8.23 5.65
CA ILE A 12 18.67 -8.17 5.64
C ILE A 12 18.12 -8.82 4.38
N GLN A 13 18.72 -8.55 3.21
CA GLN A 13 18.28 -9.12 1.93
C GLN A 13 18.49 -10.64 1.86
N SER A 14 19.53 -11.16 2.50
CA SER A 14 19.84 -12.59 2.54
C SER A 14 19.23 -13.33 3.73
N ALA A 15 18.43 -12.67 4.57
CA ALA A 15 17.84 -13.29 5.75
C ALA A 15 16.85 -14.40 5.35
N ALA A 16 16.95 -15.56 6.00
CA ALA A 16 16.10 -16.72 5.70
C ALA A 16 14.63 -16.48 6.04
N THR A 17 14.36 -15.62 7.03
CA THR A 17 12.99 -15.31 7.47
C THR A 17 12.79 -13.80 7.64
N ALA A 18 11.54 -13.36 7.55
CA ALA A 18 11.16 -11.98 7.85
C ALA A 18 11.47 -11.59 9.30
N LEU A 19 11.40 -12.52 10.24
CA LEU A 19 11.76 -12.29 11.63
C LEU A 19 13.26 -12.00 11.77
N ASP A 20 14.11 -12.75 11.07
CA ASP A 20 15.56 -12.53 11.10
C ASP A 20 15.95 -11.20 10.44
N ALA A 21 15.34 -10.88 9.29
CA ALA A 21 15.46 -9.56 8.68
C ALA A 21 15.08 -8.44 9.66
N LYS A 22 13.98 -8.59 10.40
CA LYS A 22 13.52 -7.62 11.39
C LYS A 22 14.50 -7.49 12.56
N LYS A 23 15.07 -8.60 13.06
CA LYS A 23 16.07 -8.59 14.14
C LYS A 23 17.33 -7.81 13.72
N ILE A 24 17.81 -8.03 12.50
CA ILE A 24 18.95 -7.27 11.95
C ILE A 24 18.59 -5.79 11.80
N GLY A 25 17.40 -5.50 11.29
CA GLY A 25 16.91 -4.12 11.11
C GLY A 25 16.82 -3.32 12.41
N LYS A 26 16.58 -3.96 13.56
CA LYS A 26 16.59 -3.29 14.88
C LYS A 26 17.96 -2.75 15.29
N LEU A 27 19.04 -3.25 14.68
CA LEU A 27 20.40 -2.78 14.94
C LEU A 27 20.77 -1.54 14.11
N ILE A 28 19.89 -1.13 13.18
CA ILE A 28 20.13 0.02 12.31
C ILE A 28 19.57 1.26 12.98
N ILE A 29 20.42 2.27 13.16
CA ILE A 29 20.00 3.61 13.60
C ILE A 29 19.41 4.33 12.38
N PRO A 30 18.14 4.74 12.41
CA PRO A 30 17.54 5.49 11.31
C PRO A 30 18.26 6.82 11.09
N SER A 31 18.68 7.10 9.85
CA SER A 31 19.17 8.44 9.51
C SER A 31 18.01 9.44 9.44
N PRO A 32 18.24 10.75 9.68
CA PRO A 32 17.22 11.77 9.47
C PRO A 32 16.60 11.70 8.06
N SER A 33 17.44 11.48 7.06
CA SER A 33 17.03 11.29 5.66
C SER A 33 16.12 10.09 5.44
N PHE A 34 16.23 9.03 6.25
CA PHE A 34 15.30 7.91 6.19
C PHE A 34 13.95 8.29 6.79
N THR A 35 13.93 9.01 7.92
CA THR A 35 12.69 9.45 8.57
C THR A 35 11.82 10.31 7.66
N GLU A 36 12.44 11.14 6.81
CA GLU A 36 11.76 11.95 5.80
C GLU A 36 11.19 11.10 4.65
N LYS A 37 11.90 10.02 4.27
CA LYS A 37 11.56 9.19 3.11
C LYS A 37 10.73 7.95 3.44
N ARG A 38 10.57 7.60 4.72
CA ARG A 38 9.94 6.34 5.14
C ARG A 38 8.53 6.14 4.58
N ILE A 39 7.74 7.22 4.46
CA ILE A 39 6.41 7.16 3.84
C ILE A 39 6.52 6.82 2.36
N ALA A 40 7.36 7.54 1.60
CA ALA A 40 7.54 7.30 0.18
C ALA A 40 8.05 5.88 -0.11
N ILE A 41 9.02 5.39 0.68
CA ILE A 41 9.55 4.04 0.56
C ILE A 41 8.47 2.99 0.83
N MET A 42 7.66 3.17 1.89
CA MET A 42 6.57 2.23 2.18
C MET A 42 5.50 2.22 1.10
N THR A 43 5.17 3.39 0.55
CA THR A 43 4.26 3.50 -0.59
C THR A 43 4.77 2.72 -1.80
N GLU A 44 6.04 2.90 -2.18
CA GLU A 44 6.67 2.17 -3.28
C GLU A 44 6.61 0.64 -3.08
N ILE A 45 6.91 0.18 -1.86
CA ILE A 45 6.83 -1.25 -1.50
C ILE A 45 5.40 -1.78 -1.63
N LEU A 46 4.41 -1.06 -1.14
CA LEU A 46 3.01 -1.48 -1.20
C LEU A 46 2.44 -1.43 -2.62
N GLU A 47 2.88 -0.47 -3.44
CA GLU A 47 2.54 -0.41 -4.86
C GLU A 47 3.14 -1.59 -5.62
N ALA A 48 4.43 -1.88 -5.42
CA ALA A 48 5.07 -3.05 -5.99
C ALA A 48 4.38 -4.34 -5.55
N LYS A 49 3.96 -4.44 -4.28
CA LYS A 49 3.20 -5.59 -3.77
C LYS A 49 1.83 -5.73 -4.43
N ALA A 50 1.13 -4.62 -4.66
CA ALA A 50 -0.17 -4.64 -5.34
C ALA A 50 -0.06 -4.96 -6.84
N ASP A 51 1.07 -4.66 -7.47
CA ASP A 51 1.36 -5.05 -8.85
C ASP A 51 1.72 -6.54 -8.96
N GLN A 52 2.58 -7.03 -8.04
CA GLN A 52 3.11 -8.39 -8.10
C GLN A 52 2.19 -9.46 -7.50
N ILE A 53 1.28 -9.11 -6.59
CA ILE A 53 0.43 -10.06 -5.86
C ILE A 53 -1.05 -9.75 -6.14
N PRO A 54 -1.69 -10.45 -7.09
CA PRO A 54 -3.08 -10.21 -7.47
C PRO A 54 -4.06 -10.29 -6.30
N GLU A 55 -3.90 -11.26 -5.40
CA GLU A 55 -4.78 -11.45 -4.24
C GLU A 55 -4.74 -10.25 -3.30
N PHE A 56 -3.58 -9.62 -3.15
CA PHE A 56 -3.42 -8.40 -2.37
C PHE A 56 -4.16 -7.23 -3.02
N SER A 57 -3.98 -7.06 -4.33
CA SER A 57 -4.68 -6.04 -5.13
C SER A 57 -6.20 -6.19 -5.07
N ASP A 58 -6.70 -7.42 -5.18
CA ASP A 58 -8.12 -7.75 -5.14
C ASP A 58 -8.75 -7.46 -3.79
N LEU A 59 -8.04 -7.81 -2.70
CA LEU A 59 -8.46 -7.48 -1.35
C LEU A 59 -8.57 -5.95 -1.16
N LEU A 60 -7.58 -5.19 -1.62
CA LEU A 60 -7.63 -3.72 -1.55
C LEU A 60 -8.82 -3.13 -2.33
N LYS A 61 -9.12 -3.65 -3.54
CA LYS A 61 -10.24 -3.17 -4.37
C LYS A 61 -11.60 -3.49 -3.75
N LYS A 62 -11.74 -4.63 -3.06
CA LYS A 62 -13.00 -5.13 -2.47
C LYS A 62 -13.53 -4.22 -1.36
N HIS A 63 -12.66 -3.70 -0.49
CA HIS A 63 -13.04 -2.95 0.70
C HIS A 63 -13.17 -1.44 0.44
N LYS A 64 -14.31 -1.00 -0.11
CA LYS A 64 -14.54 0.39 -0.55
C LYS A 64 -14.94 1.38 0.55
N LYS A 65 -15.65 0.90 1.57
CA LYS A 65 -16.22 1.72 2.68
C LYS A 65 -15.58 1.39 4.02
N SER A 66 -14.46 0.69 4.01
CA SER A 66 -13.74 0.24 5.20
C SER A 66 -12.45 1.04 5.34
N VAL A 67 -11.98 1.17 6.57
CA VAL A 67 -10.65 1.71 6.88
C VAL A 67 -9.71 0.52 7.06
N PHE A 68 -8.57 0.54 6.39
CA PHE A 68 -7.49 -0.39 6.68
C PHE A 68 -6.77 0.08 7.95
N VAL A 69 -6.53 -0.83 8.88
CA VAL A 69 -5.89 -0.51 10.16
C VAL A 69 -4.94 -1.61 10.54
N GLU A 70 -3.71 -1.23 10.92
CA GLU A 70 -2.82 -2.14 11.63
C GLU A 70 -3.09 -2.01 13.15
N THR A 71 -3.32 -3.15 13.80
CA THR A 71 -3.74 -3.22 15.21
C THR A 71 -2.59 -3.71 16.09
N THR A 72 -1.47 -2.97 16.00
CA THR A 72 -0.25 -3.19 16.79
C THR A 72 0.08 -1.91 17.56
N TYR A 73 0.87 -2.06 18.64
CA TYR A 73 1.38 -0.95 19.46
C TYR A 73 2.50 -0.19 18.73
N ASP A 74 2.14 0.51 17.66
CA ASP A 74 2.98 1.44 16.90
C ASP A 74 2.20 2.73 16.63
N ASP A 75 2.66 3.85 17.16
CA ASP A 75 1.94 5.12 17.09
C ASP A 75 2.10 5.83 15.72
N PHE A 76 2.93 5.31 14.84
CA PHE A 76 3.17 5.90 13.52
C PHE A 76 2.49 5.09 12.40
N TRP A 77 2.83 3.82 12.25
CA TRP A 77 2.31 2.96 11.19
C TRP A 77 0.92 2.41 11.51
N ALA A 78 0.62 2.18 12.77
CA ALA A 78 -0.56 1.48 13.25
C ALA A 78 -1.49 2.38 14.07
N SER A 79 -2.53 1.78 14.67
CA SER A 79 -3.43 2.48 15.59
C SER A 79 -2.86 2.72 16.98
N GLY A 80 -1.70 2.12 17.31
CA GLY A 80 -1.13 2.15 18.66
C GLY A 80 -1.94 1.33 19.68
N LEU A 81 -2.87 0.51 19.21
CA LEU A 81 -3.75 -0.34 20.02
C LEU A 81 -3.73 -1.77 19.47
N ASP A 82 -4.05 -2.74 20.34
CA ASP A 82 -4.38 -4.09 19.88
C ASP A 82 -5.74 -4.12 19.16
N LYS A 83 -6.06 -5.28 18.58
CA LYS A 83 -7.26 -5.45 17.76
C LYS A 83 -8.56 -5.10 18.50
N GLU A 84 -8.72 -5.55 19.75
CA GLU A 84 -9.96 -5.34 20.51
C GLU A 84 -10.10 -3.87 20.85
N ALA A 85 -9.04 -3.24 21.36
CA ALA A 85 -9.02 -1.83 21.66
C ALA A 85 -9.22 -0.96 20.41
N THR A 86 -8.64 -1.31 19.26
CA THR A 86 -8.87 -0.60 17.98
C THR A 86 -10.34 -0.60 17.60
N ILE A 87 -11.02 -1.76 17.66
CA ILE A 87 -12.43 -1.92 17.26
C ILE A 87 -13.35 -1.09 18.16
N HIS A 88 -13.04 -1.02 19.46
CA HIS A 88 -13.86 -0.32 20.45
C HIS A 88 -13.49 1.15 20.66
N THR A 89 -12.45 1.65 19.98
CA THR A 89 -12.02 3.05 20.05
C THR A 89 -12.30 3.76 18.74
N ARG A 90 -12.90 4.96 18.81
CA ARG A 90 -13.10 5.80 17.62
C ARG A 90 -11.74 6.13 16.98
N ALA A 91 -11.67 6.13 15.66
CA ALA A 91 -10.42 6.40 14.94
C ALA A 91 -9.74 7.73 15.31
N SER A 92 -10.52 8.76 15.65
CA SER A 92 -10.00 10.05 16.12
C SER A 92 -9.34 10.02 17.51
N ALA A 93 -9.52 8.93 18.25
CA ALA A 93 -8.98 8.72 19.59
C ALA A 93 -7.91 7.62 19.63
N TRP A 94 -7.50 7.08 18.47
CA TRP A 94 -6.35 6.19 18.42
C TRP A 94 -5.07 6.96 18.76
N PRO A 95 -4.19 6.41 19.63
CA PRO A 95 -2.88 7.01 19.89
C PRO A 95 -1.99 7.03 18.64
N GLY A 96 -2.15 6.02 17.78
CA GLY A 96 -1.40 5.92 16.54
C GLY A 96 -2.04 6.59 15.33
N THR A 97 -1.19 7.02 14.40
CA THR A 97 -1.62 7.78 13.20
C THR A 97 -2.06 6.92 12.02
N ASN A 98 -1.95 5.58 12.13
CA ASN A 98 -2.38 4.61 11.12
C ASN A 98 -1.87 4.91 9.70
N LYS A 99 -0.60 5.31 9.56
CA LYS A 99 -0.04 5.69 8.24
C LYS A 99 -0.10 4.55 7.23
N LEU A 100 0.07 3.30 7.66
CA LEU A 100 0.00 2.15 6.76
C LEU A 100 -1.41 1.99 6.15
N GLY A 101 -2.44 2.11 6.99
CA GLY A 101 -3.84 2.09 6.58
C GLY A 101 -4.21 3.18 5.58
N ILE A 102 -3.69 4.39 5.79
CA ILE A 102 -3.90 5.53 4.89
C ILE A 102 -3.28 5.25 3.52
N ILE A 103 -2.02 4.83 3.46
CA ILE A 103 -1.33 4.51 2.19
C ILE A 103 -2.07 3.40 1.42
N MET A 104 -2.47 2.31 2.10
CA MET A 104 -3.23 1.24 1.47
C MET A 104 -4.56 1.73 0.88
N SER A 105 -5.25 2.65 1.58
CA SER A 105 -6.51 3.24 1.11
C SER A 105 -6.32 4.08 -0.15
N GLU A 106 -5.23 4.84 -0.23
CA GLU A 106 -4.87 5.63 -1.41
C GLU A 106 -4.52 4.75 -2.62
N ILE A 107 -3.71 3.71 -2.41
CA ILE A 107 -3.36 2.71 -3.44
C ILE A 107 -4.64 2.04 -3.96
N ALA A 108 -5.52 1.58 -3.06
CA ALA A 108 -6.80 0.99 -3.42
C ALA A 108 -7.66 1.96 -4.26
N GLY A 109 -7.62 3.26 -3.94
CA GLY A 109 -8.27 4.31 -4.73
C GLY A 109 -7.71 4.41 -6.16
N ARG A 110 -6.39 4.36 -6.33
CA ARG A 110 -5.73 4.38 -7.64
C ARG A 110 -6.10 3.14 -8.46
N LEU A 111 -6.01 1.95 -7.87
CA LEU A 111 -6.32 0.67 -8.53
C LEU A 111 -7.77 0.60 -9.05
N ARG A 112 -8.73 1.16 -8.31
CA ARG A 112 -10.12 1.21 -8.76
C ARG A 112 -10.33 2.16 -9.94
N ARG A 113 -9.64 3.30 -9.95
CA ARG A 113 -9.72 4.28 -11.05
C ARG A 113 -9.11 3.75 -12.34
N SER A 114 -8.00 3.01 -12.27
CA SER A 114 -7.38 2.40 -13.45
C SER A 114 -8.27 1.31 -14.05
N ALA A 115 -8.89 0.46 -13.22
CA ALA A 115 -9.81 -0.59 -13.70
C ALA A 115 -11.05 -0.02 -14.44
N GLY A 116 -11.57 1.14 -14.00
CA GLY A 116 -12.72 1.79 -14.65
C GLY A 116 -12.41 2.42 -16.01
N ARG A 117 -11.13 2.63 -16.33
CA ARG A 117 -10.69 3.34 -17.55
C ARG A 117 -10.53 2.41 -18.77
N SER A 118 -10.48 1.10 -18.55
CA SER A 118 -10.28 0.08 -19.60
C SER A 118 -11.56 -0.30 -20.37
N HIS A 119 -12.74 0.20 -19.98
CA HIS A 119 -14.01 -0.09 -20.66
C HIS A 119 -14.50 0.99 -21.65
N SER A 120 -13.68 1.99 -21.97
CA SER A 120 -14.07 3.09 -22.86
C SER A 120 -13.29 3.15 -24.18
N ALA A 121 -12.56 2.10 -24.55
CA ALA A 121 -11.99 1.99 -25.89
C ALA A 121 -13.10 1.56 -26.89
N SER A 122 -13.72 2.57 -27.49
CA SER A 122 -14.69 2.51 -28.58
C SER A 122 -14.30 1.51 -29.67
N GLY A 123 -15.16 0.52 -29.92
CA GLY A 123 -15.06 -0.34 -31.10
C GLY A 123 -15.30 0.43 -32.41
N PRO A 124 -14.87 -0.10 -33.56
CA PRO A 124 -14.92 0.61 -34.84
C PRO A 124 -16.36 0.83 -35.28
N LYS A 125 -16.74 2.08 -35.60
CA LYS A 125 -18.01 2.38 -36.27
C LYS A 125 -17.92 1.87 -37.71
N THR A 126 -18.54 0.72 -37.98
CA THR A 126 -18.82 0.28 -39.34
C THR A 126 -19.92 1.17 -39.93
N SER A 127 -19.58 2.05 -40.86
CA SER A 127 -20.54 2.75 -41.71
C SER A 127 -21.18 1.73 -42.66
N ARG A 128 -22.52 1.60 -42.61
CA ARG A 128 -23.28 0.88 -43.64
C ARG A 128 -23.58 1.83 -44.82
N PRO A 129 -23.48 1.36 -46.08
CA PRO A 129 -23.79 2.17 -47.25
C PRO A 129 -25.27 2.07 -47.62
N GLY A 130 -25.80 3.16 -48.16
CA GLY A 130 -26.99 3.16 -49.02
C GLY A 130 -28.29 3.55 -48.32
N ASP A 131 -28.82 4.72 -48.68
CA ASP A 131 -30.15 4.80 -49.27
C ASP A 131 -30.26 6.08 -50.12
N HIS A 132 -30.28 5.88 -51.44
CA HIS A 132 -30.84 6.83 -52.40
C HIS A 132 -32.36 6.82 -52.25
N LYS A 133 -32.99 7.98 -52.37
CA LYS A 133 -34.16 8.10 -53.24
C LYS A 133 -34.36 9.53 -53.73
N SER A 134 -34.60 9.58 -55.03
CA SER A 134 -34.94 10.71 -55.88
C SER A 134 -36.23 11.42 -55.49
#